data_AF-A0A355I9S5-F1
#
_entry.id   AF-A0A355I9S5-F1
#
_cell.length_a   1.000
_cell.length_b   1.000
_cell.length_c   1.000
_cell.angle_alpha   90.00
_cell.angle_beta   90.00
_cell.angle_gamma   90.00
#
_symmetry.space_group_name_H-M   'P 1'
#
loop_
_entity.id
_entity.type
_entity.pdbx_description
1 polymer ?
#
loop_
_entity_poly.entity_id
_entity_poly.type
_entity_poly.pdbx_seq_one_letter_code
_entity_poly.pdbx_strand_id
1 'polypeptide(L)' 'MLYYIWGVTVGGFLQLIHPHKSGKVTVPYPRKELDPKTVKSIFHQAGLI' A
#
# COMPACT_ATOMS: atom_id res chain seq x y z
N MET A 1 0.63 -13.43 -5.69
CA MET A 1 1.76 -13.06 -6.55
C MET A 1 1.76 -11.55 -6.69
N LEU A 2 2.79 -10.88 -6.18
CA LEU A 2 2.87 -9.43 -6.00
C LEU A 2 3.07 -8.73 -7.35
N TYR A 3 2.10 -7.94 -7.80
CA TYR A 3 2.24 -7.08 -8.99
C TYR A 3 2.05 -5.61 -8.61
N TYR A 4 3.07 -5.02 -7.99
CA TYR A 4 3.17 -3.56 -7.82
C TYR A 4 4.44 -3.11 -8.52
N ILE A 5 4.30 -2.21 -9.49
CA ILE A 5 5.35 -1.95 -10.49
C ILE A 5 6.14 -0.68 -10.17
N TRP A 6 5.58 0.22 -9.35
CA TRP A 6 6.24 1.46 -8.96
C TRP A 6 6.00 1.76 -7.48
N GLY A 7 7.09 1.81 -6.72
CA GLY A 7 7.12 2.10 -5.28
C GLY A 7 7.94 3.35 -5.02
N VAL A 8 7.30 4.45 -4.60
CA VAL A 8 8.04 5.66 -4.18
C VAL A 8 8.07 5.69 -2.67
N THR A 9 9.27 5.73 -2.08
CA THR A 9 9.46 5.90 -0.65
C THR A 9 9.59 7.38 -0.30
N VAL A 10 8.67 7.90 0.51
CA VAL A 10 8.69 9.27 1.00
C VAL A 10 8.58 9.25 2.51
N GLY A 11 9.64 9.67 3.21
CA GLY A 11 9.61 9.93 4.66
C GLY A 11 9.07 8.79 5.53
N GLY A 12 9.41 7.54 5.23
CA GLY A 12 8.92 6.37 5.99
C GLY A 12 7.55 5.85 5.52
N PHE A 13 7.15 6.18 4.31
CA PHE A 13 5.96 5.61 3.67
C PHE A 13 6.33 5.12 2.27
N LEU A 14 5.85 3.94 1.91
CA LEU A 14 5.94 3.34 0.60
C LEU A 14 4.61 3.55 -0.14
N GLN A 15 4.64 4.30 -1.25
CA GLN A 15 3.50 4.48 -2.12
C GLN A 15 3.55 3.48 -3.26
N LEU A 16 2.58 2.57 -3.32
CA LEU A 16 2.45 1.52 -4.32
C LEU A 16 1.39 1.92 -5.35
N ILE A 17 1.76 1.84 -6.62
CA ILE A 17 0.85 2.08 -7.75
C ILE A 17 0.60 0.75 -8.46
N HIS A 18 -0.67 0.43 -8.69
CA HIS A 18 -1.05 -0.72 -9.49
C HIS A 18 -1.20 -0.31 -10.98
N PRO A 19 -0.57 -1.01 -11.92
CA PRO A 19 -0.60 -0.65 -13.35
C PRO A 19 -1.97 -0.82 -14.01
N HIS A 20 -2.79 -1.73 -13.49
CA HIS A 20 -4.04 -2.16 -14.10
C HIS A 20 -5.29 -1.59 -13.39
N LYS A 21 -5.13 -1.13 -12.14
CA LYS A 21 -6.20 -0.58 -11.31
C LYS A 21 -5.78 0.81 -10.91
N SER A 22 -6.62 1.80 -11.19
CA SER A 22 -6.41 3.17 -10.74
C SER A 22 -6.51 3.22 -9.22
N GLY A 23 -5.36 3.32 -8.54
CA GLY A 23 -5.29 3.38 -7.10
C GLY A 23 -3.86 3.55 -6.61
N LYS A 24 -3.64 4.51 -5.71
CA LYS A 24 -2.37 4.69 -5.01
C LYS A 24 -2.55 4.21 -3.58
N VAL A 25 -1.80 3.19 -3.21
CA VAL A 25 -1.85 2.59 -1.87
C VAL A 25 -0.65 3.08 -1.08
N THR A 26 -0.88 3.63 0.11
CA THR A 26 0.21 4.10 0.97
C THR A 26 0.42 3.13 2.12
N VAL A 27 1.63 2.55 2.22
CA VAL A 27 2.01 1.59 3.25
C VAL A 27 3.10 2.20 4.12
N PRO A 28 2.94 2.29 5.45
CA PRO A 28 4.00 2.78 6.33
C PRO A 28 5.17 1.78 6.42
N TYR A 29 6.39 2.30 6.37
CA TYR A 29 7.65 1.53 6.43
C TYR A 29 8.70 2.34 7.23
N PRO A 30 9.47 1.79 8.18
CA PRO A 30 9.75 0.38 8.43
C PRO A 30 9.03 -0.12 9.68
N ARG A 31 7.81 -0.61 9.55
CA ARG A 31 7.11 -1.32 10.62
C ARG A 31 7.04 -2.79 10.27
N LYS A 32 7.48 -3.66 11.18
CA LYS A 32 7.41 -5.12 11.00
C LYS A 32 5.96 -5.61 11.09
N GLU A 33 5.17 -4.97 11.94
CA GLU A 33 3.75 -5.29 12.14
C GLU A 33 2.91 -4.04 11.91
N LEU A 34 1.79 -4.23 11.24
CA LEU A 34 0.81 -3.19 10.95
C LEU A 34 -0.43 -3.45 11.77
N ASP A 35 -0.97 -2.40 12.38
CA ASP A 35 -2.26 -2.50 13.07
C ASP A 35 -3.33 -3.05 12.12
N PRO A 36 -4.24 -3.93 12.58
CA PRO A 36 -5.32 -4.46 11.75
C PRO A 36 -6.17 -3.37 11.09
N LYS A 37 -6.31 -2.21 11.76
CA LYS A 37 -7.00 -1.03 11.23
C LYS A 37 -6.26 -0.42 10.03
N THR A 38 -4.92 -0.36 10.10
CA THR A 38 -4.05 0.11 9.01
C THR A 38 -4.12 -0.83 7.82
N VAL A 39 -4.09 -2.14 8.09
CA VAL A 39 -4.25 -3.18 7.06
C VAL A 39 -5.61 -3.05 6.37
N LYS A 40 -6.69 -2.86 7.13
CA LYS A 40 -8.04 -2.63 6.57
C LYS A 40 -8.10 -1.36 5.71
N SER A 41 -7.44 -0.28 6.12
CA SER A 41 -7.36 0.95 5.32
C SER A 41 -6.57 0.75 4.02
N ILE A 42 -5.48 -0.01 4.06
CA ILE A 42 -4.69 -0.39 2.88
C ILE A 42 -5.54 -1.22 1.91
N PHE A 43 -6.30 -2.19 2.41
CA PHE A 43 -7.16 -3.01 1.56
C PHE A 43 -8.32 -2.23 0.94
N HIS A 44 -8.90 -1.27 1.66
CA HIS A 44 -9.89 -0.34 1.11
C HIS A 44 -9.27 0.56 0.02
N GLN A 45 -8.06 1.09 0.25
CA GLN A 45 -7.33 1.86 -0.77
C GLN A 45 -6.97 1.01 -2.01
N ALA A 46 -6.77 -0.29 -1.83
CA ALA A 46 -6.50 -1.24 -2.90
C ALA A 46 -7.79 -1.72 -3.63
N GLY A 47 -8.98 -1.34 -3.15
CA GLY A 47 -10.26 -1.81 -3.69
C GLY A 47 -10.43 -3.33 -3.62
N LEU A 48 -9.91 -3.95 -2.56
CA LEU A 48 -9.99 -5.39 -2.31
C LEU A 48 -11.14 -5.74 -1.35
N ILE A 49 -11.75 -4.74 -0.73
CA ILE A 49 -12.94 -4.78 0.15
C ILE A 49 -13.78 -3.56 -0.16
#